data_AF-A0A0H1R9S5-F1
#
_entry.id   AF-A0A0H1R9S5-F1
#
_cell.length_a   1.000
_cell.length_b   1.000
_cell.length_c   1.000
_cell.angle_alpha   90.00
_cell.angle_beta   90.00
_cell.angle_gamma   90.00
#
_symmetry.space_group_name_H-M   'P 1'
#
loop_
_entity.id
_entity.type
_entity.pdbx_description
1 polymer ?
#
loop_
_entity_poly.entity_id
_entity_poly.type
_entity_poly.pdbx_seq_one_letter_code
_entity_poly.pdbx_strand_id
1 'polypeptide(L)'
;MPNTAPQTYRVDSPSLETMIQEVLHTLGNIDFAAEANLEKVEASALSSNLKDHTKTKIRAAHWEKRQPYVDLLETLRRQQYRQSCAA
;
A
#
# COMPACT_ATOMS: atom_id res chain seq x y z
N MET A 1 35.92 36.37 6.14
CA MET A 1 35.12 35.56 7.09
C MET A 1 33.95 34.96 6.32
N PRO A 2 33.82 33.63 6.20
CA PRO A 2 32.64 33.04 5.58
C PRO A 2 31.51 32.98 6.60
N ASN A 3 30.32 33.41 6.17
CA ASN A 3 29.11 33.46 6.98
C ASN A 3 28.45 32.07 6.96
N THR A 4 28.56 31.29 8.03
CA THR A 4 27.84 30.01 8.18
C THR A 4 26.48 30.27 8.80
N ALA A 5 25.49 30.58 7.95
CA ALA A 5 24.09 30.49 8.35
C ALA A 5 23.68 29.01 8.44
N PRO A 6 22.99 28.58 9.51
CA PRO A 6 22.52 27.21 9.62
C PRO A 6 21.42 26.96 8.59
N GLN A 7 21.73 26.11 7.60
CA GLN A 7 20.75 25.51 6.71
C GLN A 7 19.78 24.68 7.56
N THR A 8 18.62 25.25 7.88
CA THR A 8 17.52 24.50 8.44
C THR A 8 17.03 23.53 7.37
N TYR A 9 17.43 22.25 7.49
CA TYR A 9 16.82 21.16 6.74
C TYR A 9 15.35 21.09 7.14
N ARG A 10 14.50 21.80 6.40
CA ARG A 10 13.06 21.66 6.50
C ARG A 10 12.77 20.29 5.90
N VAL A 11 12.50 19.32 6.76
CA VAL A 11 11.88 18.06 6.33
C VAL A 11 10.47 18.46 5.92
N ASP A 12 10.32 18.88 4.67
CA ASP A 12 9.02 19.24 4.12
C ASP A 12 8.13 18.02 4.24
N SER A 13 6.99 18.18 4.91
CA SER A 13 6.00 17.11 4.99
C SER A 13 5.59 16.73 3.56
N PRO A 14 5.55 15.43 3.22
CA PRO A 14 5.21 15.00 1.88
C PRO A 14 3.86 15.58 1.47
N SER A 15 3.76 15.97 0.20
CA SER A 15 2.48 16.46 -0.33
C SER A 15 1.43 15.36 -0.25
N LEU A 16 0.16 15.76 -0.19
CA LEU A 16 -0.94 14.81 -0.15
C LEU A 16 -0.93 13.86 -1.36
N GLU A 17 -0.48 14.34 -2.52
CA GLU A 17 -0.30 13.53 -3.72
C GLU A 17 0.80 12.48 -3.55
N THR A 18 1.95 12.84 -2.98
CA THR A 18 3.03 11.89 -2.67
C THR A 18 2.53 10.79 -1.74
N MET A 19 1.77 11.14 -0.69
CA MET A 19 1.19 10.15 0.23
C MET A 19 0.23 9.20 -0.49
N ILE A 20 -0.61 9.70 -1.40
CA ILE A 20 -1.53 8.86 -2.20
C ILE A 20 -0.74 7.89 -3.08
N GLN A 21 0.33 8.34 -3.74
CA GLN A 21 1.16 7.50 -4.60
C GLN A 21 1.87 6.40 -3.79
N GLU A 22 2.40 6.73 -2.62
CA GLU A 22 3.02 5.75 -1.71
C GLU A 22 2.04 4.66 -1.26
N VAL A 23 0.81 5.04 -0.93
CA VAL A 23 -0.24 4.08 -0.55
C VAL A 23 -0.62 3.19 -1.73
N LEU A 24 -0.80 3.75 -2.92
CA LEU A 24 -1.10 2.98 -4.14
C LEU A 24 0.03 1.99 -4.47
N HIS A 25 1.28 2.43 -4.38
CA HIS A 25 2.44 1.57 -4.58
C HIS A 25 2.47 0.42 -3.55
N THR A 26 2.20 0.73 -2.29
CA THR A 26 2.13 -0.28 -1.22
C THR A 26 1.02 -1.30 -1.48
N LEU A 27 -0.18 -0.85 -1.88
CA LEU A 27 -1.28 -1.73 -2.28
C LEU A 27 -0.90 -2.62 -3.45
N GLY A 28 -0.24 -2.07 -4.48
CA GLY A 28 0.25 -2.84 -5.61
C GLY A 28 1.22 -3.95 -5.20
N ASN A 29 2.16 -3.66 -4.28
CA ASN A 29 3.09 -4.67 -3.76
C ASN A 29 2.37 -5.77 -2.97
N ILE A 30 1.34 -5.43 -2.19
CA ILE A 30 0.53 -6.40 -1.45
C ILE A 30 -0.24 -7.31 -2.41
N ASP A 31 -0.88 -6.71 -3.42
CA ASP A 31 -1.68 -7.42 -4.43
C ASP A 31 -0.78 -8.38 -5.24
N PHE A 32 0.38 -7.90 -5.70
CA PHE A 32 1.36 -8.73 -6.43
C PHE A 32 1.89 -9.90 -5.58
N ALA A 33 2.24 -9.66 -4.32
CA ALA A 33 2.76 -10.70 -3.44
C ALA A 33 1.72 -11.81 -3.18
N ALA A 34 0.44 -11.45 -3.06
CA ALA A 34 -0.64 -12.42 -2.89
C ALA A 34 -0.83 -13.27 -4.16
N GLU A 35 -0.84 -12.64 -5.33
CA GLU A 35 -0.96 -13.33 -6.61
C GLU A 35 0.20 -14.31 -6.83
N ALA A 36 1.43 -13.88 -6.62
CA ALA A 36 2.62 -14.74 -6.73
C ALA A 36 2.56 -15.94 -5.75
N ASN A 37 2.00 -15.76 -4.55
CA ASN A 37 1.82 -16.86 -3.60
C ASN A 37 0.72 -17.83 -4.04
N LEU A 38 -0.38 -17.34 -4.62
CA LEU A 38 -1.43 -18.18 -5.18
C LEU A 38 -0.91 -19.02 -6.36
N GLU A 39 -0.11 -18.42 -7.24
CA GLU A 39 0.53 -19.11 -8.36
C GLU A 39 1.47 -20.23 -7.89
N LYS A 40 2.28 -19.97 -6.86
CA LYS A 40 3.15 -21.00 -6.24
C LYS A 40 2.35 -22.18 -5.69
N VAL A 41 1.21 -21.93 -5.05
CA VAL A 41 0.34 -23.00 -4.56
C VAL A 41 -0.26 -23.79 -5.73
N GLU A 42 -0.64 -23.10 -6.80
CA GLU A 42 -1.16 -23.74 -8.00
C GLU A 42 -0.14 -24.66 -8.66
N ALA A 43 1.11 -24.20 -8.79
CA ALA A 43 2.22 -24.97 -9.36
C ALA A 43 2.73 -26.10 -8.46
N SER A 44 2.33 -26.14 -7.18
CA SER A 44 2.81 -27.14 -6.23
C SER A 44 2.21 -28.54 -6.47
N ALA A 45 2.88 -29.57 -5.96
CA ALA A 45 2.41 -30.97 -5.99
C ALA A 45 1.39 -31.31 -4.89
N LEU A 46 0.79 -30.31 -4.23
CA LEU A 46 -0.22 -30.52 -3.20
C LEU A 46 -1.51 -31.13 -3.78
N SER A 47 -2.24 -31.88 -2.96
CA SER A 47 -3.59 -32.35 -3.34
C SER A 47 -4.56 -31.17 -3.47
N SER A 48 -5.61 -31.33 -4.28
CA SER A 48 -6.60 -30.27 -4.53
C SER A 48 -7.15 -29.66 -3.24
N ASN A 49 -7.57 -30.50 -2.29
CA ASN A 49 -8.09 -30.07 -1.00
C ASN A 49 -7.08 -29.23 -0.20
N LEU A 50 -5.79 -29.58 -0.24
CA LEU A 50 -4.74 -28.82 0.43
C LEU A 50 -4.44 -27.50 -0.29
N LYS A 51 -4.49 -27.49 -1.63
CA LYS A 51 -4.38 -26.26 -2.43
C LYS A 51 -5.50 -25.29 -2.08
N ASP A 52 -6.75 -25.75 -2.09
CA ASP A 52 -7.92 -24.90 -1.83
C ASP A 52 -7.92 -24.31 -0.42
N HIS A 53 -7.55 -25.12 0.57
CA HIS A 53 -7.35 -24.66 1.95
C HIS A 53 -6.26 -23.59 2.04
N THR A 54 -5.12 -23.82 1.39
CA THR A 54 -3.99 -22.90 1.41
C THR A 54 -4.31 -21.59 0.68
N LYS A 55 -4.98 -21.66 -0.48
CA LYS A 55 -5.44 -20.47 -1.23
C LYS A 55 -6.42 -19.64 -0.41
N THR A 56 -7.33 -20.28 0.32
CA THR A 56 -8.27 -19.59 1.22
C THR A 56 -7.53 -18.80 2.29
N LYS A 57 -6.52 -19.40 2.93
CA LYS A 57 -5.67 -18.70 3.90
C LYS A 57 -4.90 -17.54 3.29
N ILE A 58 -4.32 -17.72 2.09
CA ILE A 58 -3.61 -16.64 1.40
C ILE A 58 -4.54 -15.46 1.11
N ARG A 59 -5.77 -15.72 0.64
CA ARG A 59 -6.77 -14.66 0.38
C ARG A 59 -7.20 -13.94 1.65
N ALA A 60 -7.41 -14.66 2.74
CA ALA A 60 -7.76 -14.04 4.03
C ALA A 60 -6.63 -13.12 4.53
N ALA A 61 -5.38 -13.62 4.53
CA ALA A 61 -4.23 -12.82 4.95
C ALA A 61 -3.96 -11.62 4.02
N HIS A 62 -4.18 -11.79 2.71
CA HIS A 62 -4.11 -10.69 1.74
C HIS A 62 -5.15 -9.62 2.05
N TRP A 63 -6.40 -10.00 2.27
CA TRP A 63 -7.47 -9.07 2.64
C TRP A 63 -7.12 -8.29 3.91
N GLU A 64 -6.76 -8.99 4.99
CA GLU A 64 -6.38 -8.38 6.27
C GLU A 64 -5.23 -7.39 6.12
N LYS A 65 -4.20 -7.74 5.34
CA LYS A 65 -3.05 -6.85 5.10
C LYS A 65 -3.41 -5.65 4.23
N ARG A 66 -4.35 -5.81 3.29
CA ARG A 66 -4.75 -4.78 2.32
C ARG A 66 -5.68 -3.73 2.92
N GLN A 67 -6.59 -4.12 3.81
CA GLN A 67 -7.66 -3.23 4.31
C GLN A 67 -7.17 -1.89 4.87
N PRO A 68 -6.16 -1.83 5.77
CA PRO A 68 -5.74 -0.55 6.37
C PRO A 68 -5.28 0.48 5.33
N TYR A 69 -4.67 0.02 4.23
CA TYR A 69 -4.18 0.89 3.16
C TYR A 69 -5.31 1.35 2.23
N VAL A 70 -6.37 0.55 2.08
CA VAL A 70 -7.59 0.98 1.38
C VAL A 70 -8.27 2.09 2.16
N ASP A 71 -8.47 1.90 3.46
CA ASP A 71 -9.08 2.91 4.34
C ASP A 71 -8.29 4.22 4.36
N LEU A 72 -6.95 4.10 4.38
CA LEU A 72 -6.06 5.25 4.30
C LEU A 72 -6.19 5.96 2.94
N LEU A 73 -6.19 5.22 1.83
CA LEU A 73 -6.35 5.79 0.49
C LEU A 73 -7.67 6.56 0.35
N GLU A 74 -8.77 6.03 0.87
CA GLU A 74 -10.05 6.73 0.88
C GLU A 74 -9.99 8.02 1.69
N THR A 75 -9.34 7.99 2.84
CA THR A 75 -9.18 9.16 3.71
C THR A 75 -8.36 10.26 3.02
N LEU A 76 -7.26 9.89 2.37
CA LEU A 76 -6.43 10.83 1.61
C LEU A 76 -7.18 11.43 0.42
N ARG A 77 -7.96 10.62 -0.31
CA ARG A 77 -8.80 11.10 -1.42
C ARG A 77 -9.90 12.05 -0.95
N ARG A 78 -10.55 11.77 0.18
CA ARG A 78 -11.52 12.70 0.80
C ARG A 78 -10.86 14.03 1.17
N GLN A 79 -9.65 14.00 1.70
CA GLN A 79 -8.89 15.21 2.01
C GLN A 79 -8.53 16.00 0.75
N GLN A 80 -8.09 15.33 -0.32
CA GLN A 80 -7.72 15.96 -1.59
C GLN A 80 -8.93 16.67 -2.21
N TYR A 81 -10.09 16.01 -2.21
CA TYR A 81 -11.32 16.59 -2.70
C TYR A 81 -11.70 17.87 -1.93
N ARG A 82 -11.62 17.84 -0.59
CA ARG A 82 -11.88 19.02 0.24
C ARG A 82 -10.93 20.18 -0.06
N GLN A 83 -9.65 19.90 -0.30
CA GLN A 83 -8.68 20.93 -0.68
C GLN A 83 -8.98 21.52 -2.05
N SER A 84 -9.42 20.72 -3.01
CA SER A 84 -9.80 21.21 -4.34
C SER A 84 -11.07 22.06 -4.37
N CYS A 85 -12.00 21.86 -3.43
CA CYS A 85 -13.24 22.67 -3.33
C CYS A 85 -13.08 23.93 -2.46
N ALA A 86 -11.99 24.05 -1.70
CA ALA A 86 -11.69 25.20 -0.85
C ALA A 86 -10.75 26.22 -1.52
N ALA A 87 -10.24 25.89 -2.71
CA ALA A 87 -9.43 26.75 -3.57
C ALA A 87 -10.31 27.43 -4.63
#